data_AF-A0A4U9HY75-F1
#
_entry.id   AF-A0A4U9HY75-F1
#
_cell.length_a   1.000
_cell.length_b   1.000
_cell.length_c   1.000
_cell.angle_alpha   90.00
_cell.angle_beta   90.00
_cell.angle_gamma   90.00
#
_symmetry.space_group_name_H-M   'P 1'
#
loop_
_entity.id
_entity.type
_entity.pdbx_description
1 polymer ?
#
loop_
_entity_poly.entity_id
_entity_poly.type
_entity_poly.pdbx_seq_one_letter_code
_entity_poly.pdbx_strand_id
1 'polypeptide(L)' 'MPADHLILGSPAKAIRALSEQEMEWKKQGTREYQTLVERCKQTMHQVEPLHEVEPDRKRLVFDENLRPKSSS' A
#
# COMPACT_ATOMS: atom_id res chain seq x y z
N MET A 1 21.58 8.14 13.53
CA MET A 1 20.30 8.86 13.68
C MET A 1 19.60 8.32 14.92
N PRO A 2 18.90 9.15 15.70
CA PRO A 2 18.15 8.68 16.88
C PRO A 2 16.99 7.77 16.47
N ALA A 3 16.67 6.79 17.33
CA ALA A 3 15.48 5.94 17.16
C ALA A 3 14.19 6.76 17.30
N ASP A 4 13.12 6.28 16.69
CA ASP A 4 11.76 6.84 16.81
C ASP A 4 11.65 8.33 16.50
N HIS A 5 12.50 8.83 15.60
CA HIS A 5 12.49 10.21 15.14
C HIS A 5 12.11 10.31 13.67
N LEU A 6 11.37 11.36 13.36
CA LEU A 6 11.10 11.78 12.00
C LEU A 6 12.37 12.41 11.40
N ILE A 7 12.93 11.75 10.38
CA ILE A 7 14.12 12.20 9.66
C ILE A 7 13.71 12.77 8.30
N LEU A 8 14.04 14.03 8.00
CA LEU A 8 13.74 14.68 6.72
C LEU A 8 14.95 15.41 6.12
N GLY A 9 14.89 15.60 4.80
CA GLY A 9 15.75 16.50 4.05
C GLY A 9 17.04 15.88 3.48
N SER A 10 17.79 16.69 2.74
CA SER A 10 19.14 16.41 2.25
C SER A 10 20.00 17.67 2.45
N PRO A 11 20.99 17.69 3.38
CA PRO A 11 21.35 16.58 4.26
C PRO A 11 20.26 16.26 5.29
N ALA A 12 20.15 14.97 5.65
CA ALA A 12 19.11 14.47 6.55
C ALA A 12 19.24 15.01 7.98
N LYS A 13 18.13 15.46 8.56
CA LYS A 13 18.06 15.99 9.93
C LYS A 13 16.95 15.31 10.71
N ALA A 14 17.18 15.08 12.01
CA ALA A 14 16.14 14.66 12.93
C ALA A 14 15.30 15.88 13.35
N ILE A 15 14.00 15.86 13.05
CA ILE A 15 13.13 17.02 13.23
C ILE A 15 12.35 16.94 14.55
N ARG A 16 11.82 15.76 14.89
CA ARG A 16 11.04 15.50 16.11
C ARG A 16 10.92 14.01 16.40
N ALA A 17 10.53 13.66 17.61
CA ALA A 17 10.07 12.31 17.94
C ALA A 17 8.74 12.00 17.22
N LEU A 18 8.54 10.72 16.89
CA LEU A 18 7.28 10.20 16.38
C LEU A 18 6.29 9.99 17.53
N SER A 19 5.01 10.20 17.28
CA SER A 19 3.96 9.82 18.23
C SER A 19 3.76 8.30 18.23
N GLU A 20 3.18 7.77 19.31
CA GLU A 20 2.81 6.35 19.38
C GLU A 20 1.86 5.95 18.25
N GLN A 21 0.91 6.83 17.91
CA GLN A 21 -0.02 6.62 16.81
C GLN A 21 0.70 6.53 15.46
N GLU A 22 1.67 7.40 15.19
CA GLU A 22 2.46 7.36 13.94
C GLU A 22 3.28 6.07 13.83
N MET A 23 3.89 5.64 14.94
CA MET A 23 4.63 4.39 14.99
C MET A 23 3.72 3.18 14.77
N GLU A 24 2.54 3.17 15.39
CA GLU A 24 1.57 2.09 15.23
C GLU A 24 1.03 2.02 13.80
N TRP A 25 0.67 3.15 13.21
CA TRP A 25 0.29 3.19 11.79
C TRP A 25 1.41 2.70 10.88
N LYS A 26 2.68 3.02 11.18
CA LYS A 26 3.80 2.52 10.39
C LYS A 26 3.96 1.00 10.53
N LYS A 27 3.79 0.45 11.73
CA LYS A 27 3.82 -1.00 11.98
C LYS A 27 2.68 -1.70 11.24
N GLN A 28 1.45 -1.21 11.39
CA GLN A 28 0.27 -1.79 10.73
C GLN A 28 0.43 -1.73 9.20
N GLY A 29 0.78 -0.57 8.64
CA GLY A 29 0.99 -0.44 7.20
C GLY A 29 2.07 -1.39 6.68
N THR A 30 3.14 -1.61 7.45
CA THR A 30 4.19 -2.59 7.10
C THR A 30 3.67 -4.03 7.16
N ARG A 31 2.85 -4.35 8.17
CA ARG A 31 2.20 -5.66 8.31
C ARG A 31 1.29 -5.97 7.12
N GLU A 32 0.56 -4.99 6.61
CA GLU A 32 -0.29 -5.20 5.42
C GLU A 32 0.51 -5.71 4.21
N TYR A 33 1.70 -5.14 3.95
CA TYR A 33 2.57 -5.65 2.88
C TYR A 33 3.03 -7.09 3.12
N GLN A 34 3.30 -7.46 4.36
CA GLN A 34 3.67 -8.84 4.72
C GLN A 34 2.50 -9.80 4.47
N THR A 35 1.29 -9.43 4.92
CA THR A 35 0.06 -10.19 4.67
C THR A 35 -0.20 -10.38 3.18
N LEU A 36 0.03 -9.35 2.34
CA LEU A 36 -0.10 -9.46 0.89
C LEU A 36 0.85 -10.52 0.31
N VAL A 37 2.09 -10.57 0.80
CA VAL A 37 3.08 -11.57 0.38
C VAL A 37 2.67 -12.97 0.81
N GLU A 38 2.22 -13.14 2.05
CA GLU A 38 1.71 -14.43 2.54
C GLU A 38 0.54 -14.93 1.71
N ARG A 39 -0.45 -14.07 1.45
CA ARG A 39 -1.60 -14.40 0.60
C ARG A 39 -1.14 -14.81 -0.81
N CYS A 40 -0.25 -14.05 -1.42
CA CYS A 40 0.30 -14.38 -2.74
C CYS A 40 0.94 -15.77 -2.74
N LYS A 41 1.81 -16.08 -1.76
CA LYS A 41 2.44 -17.40 -1.65
C LYS A 41 1.45 -18.55 -1.52
N GLN A 42 0.33 -18.32 -0.82
CA GLN A 42 -0.68 -19.34 -0.59
C GLN A 42 -1.60 -19.57 -1.80
N THR A 43 -1.90 -18.53 -2.57
CA THR A 43 -2.93 -18.58 -3.61
C THR A 43 -2.39 -18.53 -5.04
N MET A 44 -1.15 -18.11 -5.24
CA MET A 44 -0.55 -18.00 -6.57
C MET A 44 -0.26 -19.38 -7.15
N HIS A 45 -0.75 -19.61 -8.36
CA HIS A 45 -0.53 -20.82 -9.12
C HIS A 45 -0.38 -20.45 -10.60
N GLN A 46 0.27 -21.32 -11.36
CA GLN A 46 0.38 -21.16 -12.80
C GLN A 46 -0.98 -21.35 -13.47
N VAL A 47 -1.30 -20.49 -14.44
CA VAL A 47 -2.51 -20.56 -15.26
C VAL A 47 -2.14 -20.33 -16.72
N GLU A 48 -2.96 -20.85 -17.63
CA GLU A 48 -2.84 -20.52 -19.06
C GLU A 48 -3.29 -19.07 -19.31
N PRO A 49 -2.63 -18.32 -20.20
CA PRO A 49 -3.01 -16.95 -20.51
C PRO A 49 -4.34 -16.90 -21.26
N LEU A 50 -5.16 -15.90 -20.97
CA LEU A 50 -6.37 -15.62 -21.73
C LEU A 50 -6.01 -14.97 -23.09
N HIS A 51 -6.56 -15.51 -24.18
CA HIS A 51 -6.35 -14.99 -25.54
C HIS A 51 -7.30 -13.85 -25.92
N GLU A 52 -8.43 -13.75 -25.22
CA GLU A 52 -9.47 -12.75 -25.46
C GLU A 52 -9.94 -12.17 -24.11
N VAL A 53 -10.53 -10.98 -24.15
CA VAL A 53 -11.08 -10.34 -22.95
C VAL A 53 -12.30 -11.12 -22.47
N GLU A 54 -12.39 -11.38 -21.17
CA GLU A 54 -13.54 -12.05 -20.57
C GLU A 54 -14.85 -11.29 -20.88
N PRO A 55 -15.92 -11.98 -21.31
CA PRO A 55 -17.26 -11.40 -21.34
C PRO A 55 -17.60 -10.81 -19.97
N ASP A 56 -18.20 -9.62 -19.96
CA ASP A 56 -18.59 -8.90 -18.74
C ASP A 56 -17.45 -8.64 -17.73
N ARG A 57 -16.21 -8.49 -18.21
CA ARG A 57 -15.05 -8.14 -17.36
C ARG A 57 -15.34 -6.89 -16.53
N LYS A 58 -15.54 -7.10 -15.23
CA LYS A 58 -15.89 -6.05 -14.27
C LYS A 58 -14.84 -4.94 -14.27
N ARG A 59 -15.31 -3.70 -14.29
CA ARG A 59 -14.48 -2.51 -14.09
C ARG A 59 -14.65 -2.02 -12.66
N LEU A 60 -13.65 -1.33 -12.14
CA LEU A 60 -13.81 -0.58 -10.90
C LEU A 60 -14.82 0.54 -11.15
N VAL A 61 -15.99 0.43 -10.51
CA VAL A 61 -17.02 1.46 -10.50
C VAL A 61 -16.92 2.13 -9.14
N PHE A 62 -16.63 3.43 -9.14
CA PHE A 62 -16.68 4.24 -7.93
C PHE A 62 -18.07 4.87 -7.81
N ASP A 63 -18.56 5.02 -6.59
CA ASP A 63 -19.77 5.82 -6.31
C ASP A 63 -19.51 7.27 -6.73
N GLU A 64 -20.53 7.97 -7.26
CA GLU A 64 -20.44 9.39 -7.67
C GLU A 64 -19.90 10.30 -6.56
N ASN A 65 -20.14 9.94 -5.30
CA ASN A 65 -19.69 10.67 -4.11
C ASN A 65 -18.24 10.33 -3.71
N LEU A 66 -17.67 9.24 -4.24
CA LEU A 66 -16.28 8.83 -4.02
C LEU A 66 -15.45 9.14 -5.27
N ARG A 67 -14.96 10.38 -5.38
CA ARG A 67 -14.04 10.77 -6.45
C ARG A 67 -12.60 10.44 -6.04
N PRO A 68 -11.97 9.39 -6.59
CA PRO A 68 -10.56 9.14 -6.34
C PRO A 68 -9.75 10.34 -6.85
N LYS A 69 -8.69 10.68 -6.14
CA LYS A 69 -7.80 11.79 -6.53
C LYS A 69 -7.19 11.45 -7.89
N SER A 70 -7.73 12.05 -8.95
CA SER A 70 -7.22 11.89 -10.30
C SER A 70 -5.77 12.37 -10.34
N SER A 71 -4.89 11.55 -10.92
CA SER A 71 -3.56 12.00 -11.30
C SER A 71 -3.75 12.85 -12.55
N SER A 72 -3.60 14.18 -12.40
CA SER A 72 -3.46 15.10 -13.53
C SER A 72 -2.11 14.92 -14.22
#